data_AF-A0A0N4ZSA0-F1
#
_entry.id   AF-A0A0N4ZSA0-F1
#
_cell.length_a   1.000
_cell.length_b   1.000
_cell.length_c   1.000
_cell.angle_alpha   90.00
_cell.angle_beta   90.00
_cell.angle_gamma   90.00
#
_symmetry.space_group_name_H-M   'P 1'
#
loop_
_entity.id
_entity.type
_entity.pdbx_description
1 polymer ?
#
loop_
_entity_poly.entity_id
_entity_poly.type
_entity_poly.pdbx_seq_one_letter_code
_entity_poly.pdbx_strand_id
1 'polypeptide(L)'
;MNCEEKDNNSCLVNISLEEENDKLTTDEKDNNSKNQINNFLLSVSDNGVQSSHGQRSLRSHSLYQMPNQLVAAVQKAELFLYSSNDFIIDITEHEKKISFNLNNESEEKRNLFEILLSKWENSKKYNVFNYSLNYRGLKRRKPLRFRALDEPFCPYRFNFTKLKPFEVLIYLGCKDRIDEDYSIEQNIIAINASPIERGHSLIIPSVNKKLPQIITPQAIRMATEIMLMINDRDVHILYNSLLGQASVNHLHLHLMPWPYESDLIYRKFEHISKNLYFQRPPNWFIHCFAIQLDSSKKLDDFLETTNLLSRTLLENKIAHNFFFTRAPPIRTTGLVREEVRLNDVSSLVTLYIFPRKSVTGAKPPTNFNPAALELAGCMTAYTYRFFESADEVGVIRIVNDEALLDDTIVQNLLEKIKNVF
;
A
#
# COMPACT_ATOMS: atom_id res chain seq x y z
N MET A 1 25.69 -29.35 18.83
CA MET A 1 25.89 -27.93 18.49
C MET A 1 24.51 -27.30 18.44
N ASN A 2 24.11 -26.67 19.54
CA ASN A 2 22.93 -25.81 19.57
C ASN A 2 23.37 -24.46 19.03
N CYS A 3 22.81 -24.03 17.90
CA CYS A 3 22.94 -22.67 17.41
C CYS A 3 21.56 -22.03 17.47
N GLU A 4 21.50 -20.98 18.29
CA GLU A 4 20.37 -20.11 18.51
C GLU A 4 19.98 -19.36 17.24
N GLU A 5 18.67 -19.19 17.07
CA GLU A 5 18.04 -18.32 16.09
C GLU A 5 18.45 -16.86 16.31
N LYS A 6 19.08 -16.24 15.31
CA LYS A 6 18.97 -14.80 15.07
C LYS A 6 18.92 -14.50 13.58
N ASP A 7 18.05 -13.54 13.29
CA ASP A 7 17.92 -12.70 12.09
C ASP A 7 16.80 -13.05 11.09
N ASN A 8 15.70 -12.29 11.28
CA ASN A 8 14.60 -12.08 10.37
C ASN A 8 14.99 -11.01 9.35
N ASN A 9 15.35 -11.40 8.13
CA ASN A 9 15.24 -10.55 6.95
C ASN A 9 14.53 -11.34 5.85
N SER A 10 13.53 -10.71 5.23
CA SER A 10 12.91 -11.18 4.00
C SER A 10 13.93 -11.08 2.86
N CYS A 11 13.95 -12.06 1.94
CA CYS A 11 14.77 -12.00 0.73
C CYS A 11 14.03 -11.21 -0.36
N LEU A 12 14.22 -9.90 -0.39
CA LEU A 12 13.77 -9.01 -1.47
C LEU A 12 14.98 -8.65 -2.34
N VAL A 13 14.85 -8.76 -3.67
CA VAL A 13 15.88 -8.33 -4.63
C VAL A 13 15.43 -6.98 -5.19
N ASN A 14 16.21 -5.93 -4.94
CA ASN A 14 16.04 -4.65 -5.63
C ASN A 14 16.86 -4.70 -6.93
N ILE A 15 16.27 -4.33 -8.06
CA ILE A 15 17.02 -4.19 -9.31
C ILE A 15 17.46 -2.74 -9.41
N SER A 16 18.70 -2.47 -9.02
CA SER A 16 19.44 -1.27 -9.39
C SER A 16 20.27 -1.55 -10.64
N LEU A 17 20.24 -0.63 -11.60
CA LEU A 17 20.99 -0.70 -12.84
C LEU A 17 22.29 0.10 -12.68
N GLU A 18 23.33 -0.42 -12.01
CA GLU A 18 24.65 0.25 -11.93
C GLU A 18 25.87 -0.71 -11.84
N GLU A 19 27.00 -0.25 -12.38
CA GLU A 19 28.28 -0.96 -12.63
C GLU A 19 29.21 -1.05 -11.38
N GLU A 20 30.02 -2.11 -11.34
CA GLU A 20 30.91 -2.51 -10.23
C GLU A 20 32.06 -1.51 -9.91
N ASN A 21 32.38 -1.36 -8.61
CA ASN A 21 33.76 -1.28 -8.13
C ASN A 21 33.89 -1.53 -6.61
N ASP A 22 35.11 -1.93 -6.23
CA ASP A 22 35.49 -2.91 -5.20
C ASP A 22 35.99 -2.28 -3.85
N LYS A 23 35.90 -3.07 -2.75
CA LYS A 23 36.71 -3.05 -1.48
C LYS A 23 36.49 -1.92 -0.44
N LEU A 24 36.70 -2.04 0.88
CA LEU A 24 37.34 -3.02 1.78
C LEU A 24 36.86 -2.77 3.25
N THR A 25 36.93 -3.83 4.06
CA THR A 25 36.60 -4.01 5.50
C THR A 25 37.37 -3.16 6.52
N THR A 26 36.83 -3.01 7.75
CA THR A 26 37.48 -3.43 9.02
C THR A 26 36.54 -3.36 10.23
N ASP A 27 36.70 -4.36 11.10
CA ASP A 27 36.06 -4.61 12.41
C ASP A 27 36.38 -3.59 13.51
N GLU A 28 35.56 -3.51 14.56
CA GLU A 28 36.03 -3.61 15.96
C GLU A 28 34.91 -3.84 17.00
N LYS A 29 35.29 -4.59 18.05
CA LYS A 29 34.54 -5.02 19.26
C LYS A 29 34.44 -3.86 20.27
N ASP A 30 33.76 -3.84 21.42
CA ASP A 30 33.54 -4.84 22.47
C ASP A 30 32.70 -4.21 23.64
N ASN A 31 32.21 -5.08 24.55
CA ASN A 31 31.95 -4.87 26.00
C ASN A 31 30.63 -4.27 26.58
N ASN A 32 29.82 -5.19 27.11
CA ASN A 32 29.43 -5.41 28.53
C ASN A 32 29.07 -4.22 29.47
N SER A 33 27.87 -4.27 30.07
CA SER A 33 27.69 -4.43 31.53
C SER A 33 26.22 -4.57 31.98
N LYS A 34 26.03 -5.31 33.08
CA LYS A 34 24.79 -5.73 33.75
C LYS A 34 24.28 -4.69 34.76
N ASN A 35 22.99 -4.73 35.11
CA ASN A 35 22.43 -4.71 36.49
C ASN A 35 20.87 -4.84 36.45
N GLN A 36 20.29 -5.96 36.91
CA GLN A 36 19.60 -6.16 38.22
C GLN A 36 18.43 -5.20 38.48
N ILE A 37 17.18 -5.61 38.20
CA ILE A 37 16.19 -6.28 39.11
C ILE A 37 15.84 -5.47 40.36
N ASN A 38 14.58 -5.04 40.45
CA ASN A 38 13.79 -5.07 41.68
C ASN A 38 12.30 -5.23 41.36
N ASN A 39 11.70 -6.28 41.94
CA ASN A 39 10.27 -6.55 41.99
C ASN A 39 9.63 -5.72 43.11
N PHE A 40 8.40 -5.25 42.93
CA PHE A 40 7.40 -5.23 44.00
C PHE A 40 5.99 -5.41 43.42
N LEU A 41 5.17 -6.10 44.21
CA LEU A 41 3.94 -6.82 43.87
C LEU A 41 2.77 -6.21 44.68
N LEU A 42 1.53 -6.53 44.27
CA LEU A 42 0.23 -6.38 44.99
C LEU A 42 -0.45 -4.99 44.82
N SER A 43 -1.77 -4.84 44.69
CA SER A 43 -2.95 -5.72 44.85
C SER A 43 -4.22 -5.09 44.27
N VAL A 44 -5.21 -5.95 44.03
CA VAL A 44 -6.59 -5.79 43.54
C VAL A 44 -7.54 -5.05 44.50
N SER A 45 -8.58 -4.38 43.95
CA SER A 45 -10.01 -4.32 44.38
C SER A 45 -10.67 -3.01 43.91
N ASP A 46 -11.99 -2.81 43.81
CA ASP A 46 -13.16 -3.58 43.34
C ASP A 46 -14.33 -2.56 43.22
N ASN A 47 -15.26 -2.77 42.28
CA ASN A 47 -16.67 -2.32 42.14
C ASN A 47 -17.24 -0.94 42.61
N GLY A 48 -18.12 -0.36 41.77
CA GLY A 48 -19.15 0.61 42.22
C GLY A 48 -20.01 1.25 41.10
N VAL A 49 -21.27 0.83 40.97
CA VAL A 49 -22.33 1.39 40.11
C VAL A 49 -23.18 2.39 40.92
N GLN A 50 -23.55 3.55 40.36
CA GLN A 50 -24.81 4.25 40.66
C GLN A 50 -25.20 5.32 39.62
N SER A 51 -26.51 5.50 39.47
CA SER A 51 -27.22 6.17 38.39
C SER A 51 -27.83 7.54 38.76
N SER A 52 -28.12 8.33 37.71
CA SER A 52 -29.20 9.33 37.54
C SER A 52 -28.92 10.80 37.88
N HIS A 53 -28.97 11.68 36.87
CA HIS A 53 -30.06 12.66 36.64
C HIS A 53 -29.77 13.47 35.37
N GLY A 54 -30.80 13.64 34.53
CA GLY A 54 -30.66 14.19 33.18
C GLY A 54 -30.59 15.72 33.12
N GLN A 55 -29.73 16.21 32.24
CA GLN A 55 -29.87 17.51 31.59
C GLN A 55 -30.12 17.29 30.10
N ARG A 56 -31.23 17.84 29.60
CA ARG A 56 -31.56 17.90 28.18
C ARG A 56 -30.49 18.67 27.43
N SER A 57 -29.68 17.97 26.66
CA SER A 57 -28.73 18.54 25.70
C SER A 57 -29.24 18.32 24.28
N LEU A 58 -29.01 19.32 23.43
CA LEU A 58 -29.55 19.48 22.10
C LEU A 58 -29.35 18.24 21.21
N ARG A 59 -30.42 17.84 20.52
CA ARG A 59 -30.41 16.78 19.51
C ARG A 59 -29.50 17.21 18.35
N SER A 60 -28.30 16.65 18.28
CA SER A 60 -27.53 16.58 17.04
C SER A 60 -28.23 15.61 16.08
N HIS A 61 -28.44 16.05 14.85
CA HIS A 61 -28.86 15.19 13.75
C HIS A 61 -27.71 14.23 13.39
N SER A 62 -27.60 13.12 14.12
CA SER A 62 -26.80 11.96 13.73
C SER A 62 -27.48 10.71 14.29
N LEU A 63 -28.42 10.12 13.54
CA LEU A 63 -29.01 8.84 13.91
C LEU A 63 -28.93 7.88 12.73
N TYR A 64 -27.70 7.56 12.32
CA TYR A 64 -27.41 6.20 11.93
C TYR A 64 -27.04 5.45 13.21
N GLN A 65 -27.90 4.52 13.64
CA GLN A 65 -27.65 3.69 14.82
C GLN A 65 -26.92 2.43 14.32
N MET A 66 -25.65 2.29 14.69
CA MET A 66 -24.82 1.13 14.34
C MET A 66 -25.56 -0.18 14.64
N PRO A 67 -25.62 -1.15 13.71
CA PRO A 67 -26.17 -2.47 14.01
C PRO A 67 -25.46 -3.08 15.22
N ASN A 68 -26.21 -3.58 16.21
CA ASN A 68 -25.67 -4.10 17.48
C ASN A 68 -24.54 -5.15 17.30
N GLN A 69 -24.53 -5.87 16.18
CA GLN A 69 -23.50 -6.87 15.84
C GLN A 69 -22.14 -6.23 15.49
N LEU A 70 -22.13 -4.99 14.98
CA LEU A 70 -20.92 -4.24 14.62
C LEU A 70 -20.36 -3.44 15.81
N VAL A 71 -21.20 -3.02 16.76
CA VAL A 71 -20.77 -2.29 17.96
C VAL A 71 -19.71 -3.07 18.75
N ALA A 72 -19.88 -4.38 18.93
CA ALA A 72 -18.90 -5.21 19.63
C ALA A 72 -17.61 -5.46 18.83
N ALA A 73 -17.67 -5.40 17.49
CA ALA A 73 -16.49 -5.54 16.61
C ALA A 73 -15.68 -4.24 16.55
N VAL A 74 -16.36 -3.08 16.47
CA VAL A 74 -15.78 -1.73 16.56
C VAL A 74 -15.30 -1.41 17.98
N GLN A 75 -15.89 -2.01 19.02
CA GLN A 75 -15.32 -1.95 20.38
C GLN A 75 -14.04 -2.78 20.53
N LYS A 76 -13.80 -3.76 19.65
CA LYS A 76 -12.57 -4.59 19.63
C LYS A 76 -11.50 -4.08 18.67
N ALA A 77 -11.88 -3.49 17.54
CA ALA A 77 -10.97 -2.86 16.57
C ALA A 77 -11.18 -1.35 16.56
N GLU A 78 -10.09 -0.60 16.67
CA GLU A 78 -10.11 0.84 16.94
C GLU A 78 -10.65 1.64 15.74
N LEU A 79 -11.50 2.63 16.02
CA LEU A 79 -11.95 3.60 15.02
C LEU A 79 -10.92 4.73 14.93
N PHE A 80 -10.27 4.86 13.78
CA PHE A 80 -9.35 5.94 13.47
C PHE A 80 -10.08 7.02 12.67
N LEU A 81 -10.28 8.18 13.30
CA LEU A 81 -10.93 9.32 12.67
C LEU A 81 -9.92 10.38 12.26
N TYR A 82 -9.97 10.79 11.01
CA TYR A 82 -9.07 11.79 10.44
C TYR A 82 -9.83 12.91 9.73
N SER A 83 -9.14 13.98 9.36
CA SER A 83 -9.62 15.02 8.45
C SER A 83 -8.53 15.50 7.52
N SER A 84 -8.87 16.38 6.56
CA SER A 84 -7.89 16.98 5.65
C SER A 84 -6.78 17.78 6.36
N ASN A 85 -6.98 18.16 7.63
CA ASN A 85 -5.95 18.82 8.46
C ASN A 85 -4.84 17.85 8.91
N ASP A 86 -5.04 16.55 8.73
CA ASP A 86 -4.06 15.51 9.06
C ASP A 86 -3.13 15.21 7.88
N PHE A 87 -3.38 15.79 6.71
CA PHE A 87 -2.64 15.49 5.49
C PHE A 87 -1.26 16.16 5.44
N ILE A 88 -0.26 15.34 5.13
CA ILE A 88 1.12 15.73 4.88
C ILE A 88 1.34 15.70 3.36
N ILE A 89 1.27 16.87 2.72
CA ILE A 89 1.48 16.97 1.26
C ILE A 89 2.93 16.64 0.90
N ASP A 90 3.88 17.29 1.57
CA ASP A 90 5.32 17.09 1.40
C ASP A 90 5.93 16.65 2.73
N ILE A 91 6.43 15.40 2.77
CA ILE A 91 7.09 14.85 3.96
C ILE A 91 8.35 15.65 4.29
N THR A 92 9.14 16.03 3.29
CA THR A 92 10.41 16.73 3.51
C THR A 92 10.18 18.11 4.14
N GLU A 93 9.16 18.84 3.69
CA GLU A 93 8.78 20.11 4.31
C GLU A 93 8.23 19.91 5.73
N HIS A 94 7.44 18.85 5.95
CA HIS A 94 6.87 18.52 7.25
C HIS A 94 7.94 18.17 8.29
N GLU A 95 8.91 17.33 7.94
CA GLU A 95 10.04 16.97 8.80
C GLU A 95 10.90 18.19 9.16
N LYS A 96 11.14 19.10 8.20
CA LYS A 96 11.84 20.38 8.45
C LYS A 96 11.08 21.25 9.45
N LYS A 97 9.75 21.33 9.35
CA LYS A 97 8.89 22.06 10.29
C LYS A 97 8.90 21.45 11.69
N ILE A 98 8.80 20.12 11.81
CA ILE A 98 8.89 19.42 13.09
C ILE A 98 10.25 19.67 13.73
N SER A 99 11.33 19.51 12.97
CA SER A 99 12.70 19.72 13.45
C SER A 99 12.92 21.13 14.01
N PHE A 100 12.28 22.14 13.40
CA PHE A 100 12.30 23.52 13.90
C PHE A 100 11.44 23.74 15.15
N ASN A 101 10.31 23.03 15.25
CA ASN A 101 9.32 23.17 16.32
C ASN A 101 9.61 22.32 17.57
N LEU A 102 10.57 21.38 17.54
CA LEU A 102 11.01 20.61 18.73
C LEU A 102 11.54 21.48 19.89
N ASN A 103 11.66 22.80 19.70
CA ASN A 103 11.89 23.77 20.76
C ASN A 103 10.62 24.20 21.53
N ASN A 104 9.43 23.73 21.14
CA ASN A 104 8.16 23.97 21.84
C ASN A 104 7.37 22.65 21.93
N GLU A 105 6.98 22.26 23.15
CA GLU A 105 6.14 21.09 23.43
C GLU A 105 4.85 21.16 22.61
N SER A 106 4.75 20.33 21.56
CA SER A 106 3.50 20.13 20.82
C SER A 106 3.09 18.67 20.93
N GLU A 107 1.78 18.44 21.10
CA GLU A 107 1.19 17.10 21.18
C GLU A 107 1.60 16.28 19.95
N GLU A 108 2.36 15.21 20.17
CA GLU A 108 2.82 14.29 19.14
C GLU A 108 1.60 13.57 18.54
N LYS A 109 1.17 14.05 17.37
CA LYS A 109 0.06 13.46 16.63
C LYS A 109 0.50 12.08 16.16
N ARG A 110 -0.09 11.02 16.73
CA ARG A 110 0.32 9.63 16.46
C ARG A 110 0.33 9.32 14.97
N ASN A 111 1.46 8.81 14.47
CA ASN A 111 1.62 8.37 13.09
C ASN A 111 0.71 7.14 12.83
N LEU A 112 -0.15 7.22 11.80
CA LEU A 112 -1.08 6.15 11.44
C LEU A 112 -0.36 4.82 11.24
N PHE A 113 0.81 4.83 10.59
CA PHE A 113 1.53 3.60 10.30
C PHE A 113 2.11 2.94 11.56
N GLU A 114 2.59 3.71 12.54
CA GLU A 114 3.05 3.15 13.82
C GLU A 114 1.93 2.45 14.59
N ILE A 115 0.73 3.03 14.59
CA ILE A 115 -0.47 2.41 15.18
C ILE A 115 -0.75 1.08 14.47
N LEU A 116 -0.78 1.08 13.14
CA LEU A 116 -1.03 -0.11 12.33
C LEU A 116 0.03 -1.19 12.59
N LEU A 117 1.30 -0.81 12.64
CA LEU A 117 2.42 -1.71 12.87
C LEU A 117 2.37 -2.32 14.27
N SER A 118 2.09 -1.53 15.30
CA SER A 118 1.91 -2.01 16.67
C SER A 118 0.77 -3.02 16.77
N LYS A 119 -0.38 -2.76 16.12
CA LYS A 119 -1.49 -3.70 16.07
C LYS A 119 -1.17 -4.96 15.26
N TRP A 120 -0.46 -4.81 14.15
CA TRP A 120 0.02 -5.91 13.32
C TRP A 120 0.96 -6.83 14.12
N GLU A 121 1.89 -6.26 14.89
CA GLU A 121 2.76 -7.03 15.78
C GLU A 121 1.97 -7.76 16.88
N ASN A 122 1.04 -7.04 17.51
CA ASN A 122 0.14 -7.61 18.50
C ASN A 122 -0.69 -8.77 17.95
N SER A 123 -0.96 -8.81 16.65
CA SER A 123 -1.75 -9.88 16.05
C SER A 123 -1.06 -11.24 16.03
N LYS A 124 0.29 -11.27 16.14
CA LYS A 124 1.08 -12.51 16.22
C LYS A 124 0.59 -13.43 17.33
N LYS A 125 0.15 -12.87 18.46
CA LYS A 125 -0.38 -13.64 19.61
C LYS A 125 -1.68 -14.40 19.32
N TYR A 126 -2.36 -14.09 18.21
CA TYR A 126 -3.59 -14.75 17.79
C TYR A 126 -3.38 -15.74 16.63
N ASN A 127 -2.13 -16.04 16.24
CA ASN A 127 -1.80 -16.95 15.14
C ASN A 127 -2.53 -16.62 13.82
N VAL A 128 -2.61 -15.33 13.48
CA VAL A 128 -3.27 -14.85 12.25
C VAL A 128 -2.50 -15.16 10.96
N PHE A 129 -1.18 -15.37 11.07
CA PHE A 129 -0.31 -15.55 9.92
C PHE A 129 -0.27 -17.01 9.48
N ASN A 130 -0.50 -17.26 8.19
CA ASN A 130 -0.48 -18.61 7.63
C ASN A 130 0.93 -19.24 7.63
N TYR A 131 1.97 -18.40 7.64
CA TYR A 131 3.38 -18.78 7.60
C TYR A 131 4.27 -17.59 7.98
N SER A 132 5.51 -17.86 8.39
CA SER A 132 6.52 -16.81 8.51
C SER A 132 6.99 -16.35 7.13
N LEU A 133 7.56 -15.14 7.06
CA LEU A 133 7.87 -14.42 5.83
C LEU A 133 8.67 -15.28 4.82
N ASN A 134 9.66 -16.05 5.31
CA ASN A 134 10.57 -16.85 4.48
C ASN A 134 9.95 -18.13 3.89
N TYR A 135 8.80 -18.60 4.38
CA TYR A 135 8.16 -19.82 3.86
C TYR A 135 6.98 -19.57 2.91
N ARG A 136 6.77 -18.29 2.53
CA ARG A 136 5.66 -17.88 1.65
C ARG A 136 5.67 -18.61 0.32
N GLY A 137 6.81 -18.71 -0.35
CA GLY A 137 6.92 -19.32 -1.68
C GLY A 137 6.38 -20.76 -1.73
N LEU A 138 6.61 -21.52 -0.65
CA LEU A 138 6.21 -22.93 -0.53
C LEU A 138 4.75 -23.11 -0.09
N LYS A 139 4.23 -22.20 0.76
CA LYS A 139 2.90 -22.31 1.38
C LYS A 139 1.85 -21.40 0.74
N ARG A 140 2.18 -20.74 -0.37
CA ARG A 140 1.25 -19.84 -1.08
C ARG A 140 0.04 -20.62 -1.57
N ARG A 141 -1.16 -20.14 -1.21
CA ARG A 141 -2.40 -20.67 -1.78
C ARG A 141 -2.39 -20.52 -3.30
N LYS A 142 -2.90 -21.52 -4.02
CA LYS A 142 -3.14 -21.42 -5.47
C LYS A 142 -4.05 -20.20 -5.75
N PRO A 143 -3.61 -19.22 -6.55
CA PRO A 143 -4.43 -18.08 -6.91
C PRO A 143 -5.73 -18.53 -7.58
N LEU A 144 -6.81 -17.78 -7.33
CA LEU A 144 -8.04 -17.97 -8.10
C LEU A 144 -7.78 -17.63 -9.57
N ARG A 145 -8.47 -18.36 -10.46
CA ARG A 145 -8.45 -18.09 -11.89
C ARG A 145 -9.65 -17.22 -12.23
N PHE A 146 -9.37 -16.04 -12.77
CA PHE A 146 -10.38 -15.10 -13.24
C PHE A 146 -10.46 -15.13 -14.76
N ARG A 147 -11.64 -14.84 -15.30
CA ARG A 147 -11.89 -14.87 -16.75
C ARG A 147 -12.03 -13.49 -17.37
N ALA A 148 -12.39 -12.50 -16.57
CA ALA A 148 -12.62 -11.13 -17.01
C ALA A 148 -12.16 -10.15 -15.92
N LEU A 149 -11.87 -8.91 -16.31
CA LEU A 149 -11.54 -7.83 -15.37
C LEU A 149 -12.73 -7.45 -14.48
N ASP A 150 -13.93 -7.57 -15.02
CA ASP A 150 -15.21 -7.23 -14.42
C ASP A 150 -15.99 -8.49 -13.98
N GLU A 151 -15.29 -9.55 -13.58
CA GLU A 151 -15.95 -10.74 -13.01
C GLU A 151 -16.73 -10.35 -11.74
N PRO A 152 -18.03 -10.71 -11.62
CA PRO A 152 -18.85 -10.31 -10.49
C PRO A 152 -18.35 -10.94 -9.18
N PHE A 153 -18.60 -10.24 -8.07
CA PHE A 153 -18.31 -10.74 -6.74
C PHE A 153 -19.02 -12.09 -6.49
N CYS A 154 -18.35 -13.02 -5.81
CA CYS A 154 -18.89 -14.32 -5.48
C CYS A 154 -18.84 -14.60 -3.96
N PRO A 155 -19.99 -14.66 -3.26
CA PRO A 155 -20.01 -14.85 -1.80
C PRO A 155 -19.49 -16.23 -1.37
N TYR A 156 -19.57 -17.23 -2.26
CA TYR A 156 -19.12 -18.60 -1.99
C TYR A 156 -17.60 -18.74 -2.00
N ARG A 157 -16.88 -17.88 -2.74
CA ARG A 157 -15.41 -17.84 -2.71
C ARG A 157 -14.92 -17.13 -1.43
N PHE A 158 -13.62 -17.25 -1.15
CA PHE A 158 -13.02 -16.46 -0.07
C PHE A 158 -13.24 -14.96 -0.34
N ASN A 159 -13.58 -14.20 0.71
CA ASN A 159 -13.78 -12.77 0.66
C ASN A 159 -13.61 -12.17 2.07
N PHE A 160 -13.34 -10.87 2.14
CA PHE A 160 -13.03 -10.18 3.40
C PHE A 160 -14.20 -9.98 4.37
N THR A 161 -15.46 -10.30 4.02
CA THR A 161 -16.54 -10.31 5.02
C THR A 161 -16.39 -11.49 5.99
N LYS A 162 -15.43 -12.39 5.75
CA LYS A 162 -15.11 -13.57 6.57
C LYS A 162 -13.96 -13.32 7.54
N LEU A 163 -13.39 -12.11 7.56
CA LEU A 163 -12.35 -11.73 8.51
C LEU A 163 -12.88 -11.83 9.94
N LYS A 164 -12.07 -12.36 10.83
CA LYS A 164 -12.33 -12.38 12.27
C LYS A 164 -12.04 -10.99 12.85
N PRO A 165 -12.65 -10.62 14.00
CA PRO A 165 -12.45 -9.29 14.59
C PRO A 165 -10.98 -8.93 14.86
N PHE A 166 -10.14 -9.90 15.24
CA PHE A 166 -8.71 -9.66 15.49
C PHE A 166 -7.84 -9.58 14.21
N GLU A 167 -8.42 -9.88 13.05
CA GLU A 167 -7.78 -9.65 11.74
C GLU A 167 -7.98 -8.20 11.27
N VAL A 168 -8.92 -7.47 11.86
CA VAL A 168 -9.19 -6.05 11.57
C VAL A 168 -8.32 -5.18 12.47
N LEU A 169 -7.47 -4.34 11.88
CA LEU A 169 -6.57 -3.45 12.61
C LEU A 169 -7.33 -2.19 13.05
N ILE A 170 -7.96 -1.51 12.10
CA ILE A 170 -8.73 -0.28 12.34
C ILE A 170 -9.91 -0.15 11.38
N TYR A 171 -10.93 0.57 11.83
CA TYR A 171 -11.94 1.18 10.98
C TYR A 171 -11.52 2.62 10.66
N LEU A 172 -11.67 3.05 9.42
CA LEU A 172 -11.28 4.39 8.98
C LEU A 172 -12.51 5.27 8.75
N GLY A 173 -12.50 6.46 9.34
CA GLY A 173 -13.54 7.47 9.14
C GLY A 173 -12.97 8.86 8.89
N CYS A 174 -13.49 9.53 7.87
CA CYS A 174 -13.17 10.92 7.55
C CYS A 174 -14.19 11.84 8.21
N LYS A 175 -13.75 12.87 8.94
CA LYS A 175 -14.64 13.77 9.72
C LYS A 175 -15.22 14.90 8.88
N ASP A 176 -14.48 15.36 7.88
CA ASP A 176 -14.79 16.51 7.03
C ASP A 176 -15.42 16.11 5.69
N ARG A 177 -15.59 14.80 5.43
CA ARG A 177 -16.35 14.29 4.29
C ARG A 177 -17.39 13.27 4.76
N ILE A 178 -18.66 13.61 4.55
CA ILE A 178 -19.82 12.78 4.89
C ILE A 178 -20.64 12.58 3.61
N ASP A 179 -20.06 11.93 2.61
CA ASP A 179 -20.79 11.37 1.48
C ASP A 179 -21.29 9.94 1.82
N GLU A 180 -22.42 9.53 1.25
CA GLU A 180 -23.07 8.24 1.54
C GLU A 180 -22.14 7.04 1.33
N ASP A 181 -21.19 7.17 0.39
CA ASP A 181 -20.21 6.14 0.10
C ASP A 181 -19.13 5.98 1.17
N TYR A 182 -18.89 7.01 2.00
CA TYR A 182 -17.84 7.04 3.02
C TYR A 182 -18.34 6.73 4.43
N SER A 183 -19.57 6.20 4.57
CA SER A 183 -20.07 5.73 5.86
C SER A 183 -19.02 4.84 6.56
N ILE A 184 -18.60 5.31 7.74
CA ILE A 184 -17.42 4.92 8.52
C ILE A 184 -17.35 3.39 8.76
N GLU A 185 -18.48 2.71 8.68
CA GLU A 185 -18.67 1.32 9.12
C GLU A 185 -18.21 0.25 8.12
N GLN A 186 -17.55 0.64 7.03
CA GLN A 186 -17.21 -0.31 5.97
C GLN A 186 -15.79 -0.17 5.42
N ASN A 187 -15.05 0.87 5.80
CA ASN A 187 -13.68 1.08 5.38
C ASN A 187 -12.74 0.55 6.44
N ILE A 188 -12.02 -0.53 6.14
CA ILE A 188 -11.16 -1.18 7.13
C ILE A 188 -9.73 -1.30 6.62
N ILE A 189 -8.78 -1.22 7.55
CA ILE A 189 -7.45 -1.80 7.35
C ILE A 189 -7.39 -3.10 8.14
N ALA A 190 -7.00 -4.17 7.46
CA ALA A 190 -6.92 -5.51 8.02
C ALA A 190 -5.53 -6.12 7.78
N ILE A 191 -5.18 -7.12 8.57
CA ILE A 191 -3.94 -7.87 8.39
C ILE A 191 -4.00 -8.67 7.10
N ASN A 192 -2.89 -8.69 6.36
CA ASN A 192 -2.71 -9.72 5.36
C ASN A 192 -2.22 -11.00 6.06
N ALA A 193 -3.06 -12.04 6.12
CA ALA A 193 -2.71 -13.35 6.69
C ALA A 193 -1.56 -14.06 5.93
N SER A 194 -1.11 -13.49 4.82
CA SER A 194 -0.01 -13.97 3.97
C SER A 194 0.91 -12.80 3.60
N PRO A 195 1.56 -12.19 4.62
CA PRO A 195 2.36 -10.99 4.43
C PRO A 195 3.58 -11.27 3.55
N ILE A 196 4.11 -10.21 2.95
CA ILE A 196 5.34 -10.25 2.13
C ILE A 196 6.46 -9.65 2.98
N GLU A 197 6.16 -8.52 3.61
CA GLU A 197 7.00 -7.86 4.61
C GLU A 197 6.23 -7.68 5.93
N ARG A 198 6.97 -7.46 7.01
CA ARG A 198 6.49 -6.98 8.30
C ARG A 198 5.61 -5.74 8.11
N GLY A 199 4.44 -5.74 8.74
CA GLY A 199 3.46 -4.66 8.61
C GLY A 199 2.56 -4.72 7.36
N HIS A 200 2.80 -5.66 6.44
CA HIS A 200 1.95 -5.82 5.25
C HIS A 200 0.49 -6.08 5.65
N SER A 201 -0.36 -5.14 5.27
CA SER A 201 -1.78 -5.05 5.58
C SER A 201 -2.62 -4.83 4.31
N LEU A 202 -3.93 -4.84 4.45
CA LEU A 202 -4.90 -4.70 3.36
C LEU A 202 -5.82 -3.53 3.66
N ILE A 203 -6.00 -2.64 2.68
CA ILE A 203 -7.01 -1.59 2.69
C ILE A 203 -8.23 -2.15 1.97
N ILE A 204 -9.37 -2.19 2.65
CA ILE A 204 -10.60 -2.80 2.14
C ILE A 204 -11.70 -1.75 2.21
N PRO A 205 -11.94 -1.02 1.10
CA PRO A 205 -12.99 -0.01 1.04
C PRO A 205 -14.36 -0.70 0.97
N SER A 206 -15.32 -0.17 1.72
CA SER A 206 -16.70 -0.65 1.76
C SER A 206 -16.87 -2.18 1.80
N VAL A 207 -16.22 -2.86 2.75
CA VAL A 207 -16.17 -4.33 2.87
C VAL A 207 -17.55 -5.01 2.79
N ASN A 208 -18.60 -4.36 3.30
CA ASN A 208 -19.95 -4.89 3.31
C ASN A 208 -20.72 -4.68 1.99
N LYS A 209 -20.28 -3.76 1.13
CA LYS A 209 -20.81 -3.62 -0.25
C LYS A 209 -20.39 -4.76 -1.16
N LYS A 210 -19.41 -5.58 -0.76
CA LYS A 210 -18.96 -6.77 -1.52
C LYS A 210 -18.58 -6.42 -2.96
N LEU A 211 -17.87 -5.30 -3.12
CA LEU A 211 -17.47 -4.80 -4.43
C LEU A 211 -16.50 -5.80 -5.08
N PRO A 212 -16.64 -6.11 -6.39
CA PRO A 212 -15.65 -6.89 -7.10
C PRO A 212 -14.29 -6.16 -7.11
N GLN A 213 -13.20 -6.85 -7.45
CA GLN A 213 -11.85 -6.29 -7.52
C GLN A 213 -11.66 -5.36 -8.74
N ILE A 214 -12.45 -4.29 -8.77
CA ILE A 214 -12.44 -3.20 -9.75
C ILE A 214 -12.17 -1.93 -8.94
N ILE A 215 -11.12 -1.20 -9.28
CA ILE A 215 -10.77 0.03 -8.57
C ILE A 215 -11.92 1.04 -8.68
N THR A 216 -12.29 1.66 -7.56
CA THR A 216 -13.37 2.66 -7.47
C THR A 216 -12.84 4.03 -7.10
N PRO A 217 -13.60 5.12 -7.34
CA PRO A 217 -13.24 6.46 -6.88
C PRO A 217 -12.97 6.53 -5.37
N GLN A 218 -13.79 5.82 -4.58
CA GLN A 218 -13.59 5.72 -3.14
C GLN A 218 -12.26 5.03 -2.79
N ALA A 219 -11.91 3.95 -3.46
CA ALA A 219 -10.66 3.23 -3.21
C ALA A 219 -9.42 4.07 -3.55
N ILE A 220 -9.45 4.79 -4.68
CA ILE A 220 -8.40 5.73 -5.10
C ILE A 220 -8.24 6.85 -4.07
N ARG A 221 -9.36 7.45 -3.65
CA ARG A 221 -9.38 8.48 -2.62
C ARG A 221 -8.79 7.97 -1.32
N MET A 222 -9.30 6.85 -0.81
CA MET A 222 -8.86 6.25 0.45
C MET A 222 -7.36 5.93 0.43
N ALA A 223 -6.83 5.39 -0.69
CA ALA A 223 -5.41 5.16 -0.85
C ALA A 223 -4.60 6.47 -0.80
N THR A 224 -5.05 7.51 -1.51
CA THR A 224 -4.41 8.83 -1.53
C THR A 224 -4.38 9.44 -0.13
N GLU A 225 -5.49 9.41 0.59
CA GLU A 225 -5.61 9.97 1.94
C GLU A 225 -4.76 9.20 2.96
N ILE A 226 -4.69 7.88 2.87
CA ILE A 226 -3.78 7.07 3.70
C ILE A 226 -2.33 7.45 3.42
N MET A 227 -1.93 7.58 2.15
CA MET A 227 -0.57 8.05 1.82
C MET A 227 -0.30 9.42 2.42
N LEU A 228 -1.27 10.34 2.38
CA LEU A 228 -1.16 11.68 2.94
C LEU A 228 -1.05 11.69 4.48
N MET A 229 -1.63 10.72 5.18
CA MET A 229 -1.56 10.61 6.63
C MET A 229 -0.30 9.91 7.15
N ILE A 230 0.38 9.13 6.30
CA ILE A 230 1.57 8.37 6.68
C ILE A 230 2.81 9.23 6.43
N ASN A 231 3.57 9.47 7.50
CA ASN A 231 4.85 10.16 7.48
C ASN A 231 6.01 9.16 7.37
N ASP A 232 5.98 8.33 6.33
CA ASP A 232 6.98 7.29 6.09
C ASP A 232 7.14 7.11 4.57
N ARG A 233 8.37 7.19 4.07
CA ARG A 233 8.69 7.09 2.63
C ARG A 233 8.70 5.64 2.15
N ASP A 234 8.85 4.68 3.07
CA ASP A 234 8.96 3.25 2.79
C ASP A 234 7.59 2.56 2.75
N VAL A 235 6.51 3.31 2.96
CA VAL A 235 5.15 2.76 2.93
C VAL A 235 4.49 3.06 1.60
N HIS A 236 4.04 1.99 0.94
CA HIS A 236 3.39 2.07 -0.36
C HIS A 236 1.99 1.47 -0.34
N ILE A 237 1.16 1.87 -1.29
CA ILE A 237 -0.13 1.24 -1.54
C ILE A 237 -0.17 0.64 -2.94
N LEU A 238 -0.54 -0.64 -3.01
CA LEU A 238 -0.53 -1.41 -4.25
C LEU A 238 -1.93 -1.89 -4.59
N TYR A 239 -2.33 -1.78 -5.85
CA TYR A 239 -3.55 -2.42 -6.35
C TYR A 239 -3.24 -3.30 -7.55
N ASN A 240 -3.90 -4.46 -7.58
CA ASN A 240 -3.84 -5.42 -8.65
C ASN A 240 -5.28 -5.65 -9.15
N SER A 241 -5.56 -5.45 -10.44
CA SER A 241 -6.84 -5.85 -11.01
C SER A 241 -6.92 -7.37 -11.19
N LEU A 242 -8.10 -7.95 -11.44
CA LEU A 242 -8.29 -9.42 -11.51
C LEU A 242 -7.34 -10.12 -12.48
N LEU A 243 -7.25 -9.62 -13.72
CA LEU A 243 -6.31 -10.12 -14.72
C LEU A 243 -4.93 -9.47 -14.60
N GLY A 244 -4.79 -8.51 -13.67
CA GLY A 244 -3.60 -7.80 -13.22
C GLY A 244 -2.89 -8.46 -12.03
N GLN A 245 -2.94 -9.79 -11.91
CA GLN A 245 -2.33 -10.57 -10.81
C GLN A 245 -3.06 -10.56 -9.45
N ALA A 246 -4.28 -10.01 -9.31
CA ALA A 246 -5.04 -10.16 -8.07
C ALA A 246 -5.28 -11.63 -7.70
N SER A 247 -5.51 -11.90 -6.42
CA SER A 247 -5.73 -13.25 -5.89
C SER A 247 -7.14 -13.47 -5.31
N VAL A 248 -7.86 -12.39 -5.00
CA VAL A 248 -9.19 -12.39 -4.41
C VAL A 248 -10.09 -11.45 -5.21
N ASN A 249 -11.33 -11.87 -5.49
CA ASN A 249 -12.35 -11.01 -6.09
C ASN A 249 -13.23 -10.36 -5.02
N HIS A 250 -12.65 -9.41 -4.30
CA HIS A 250 -13.31 -8.50 -3.37
C HIS A 250 -12.38 -7.30 -3.27
N LEU A 251 -12.86 -6.09 -3.57
CA LEU A 251 -12.06 -4.87 -3.65
C LEU A 251 -11.12 -4.70 -2.46
N HIS A 252 -9.82 -4.72 -2.73
CA HIS A 252 -8.77 -4.46 -1.76
C HIS A 252 -7.53 -3.86 -2.43
N LEU A 253 -6.76 -3.14 -1.64
CA LEU A 253 -5.41 -2.69 -1.93
C LEU A 253 -4.47 -3.24 -0.86
N HIS A 254 -3.19 -3.36 -1.18
CA HIS A 254 -2.17 -3.73 -0.22
C HIS A 254 -1.56 -2.46 0.36
N LEU A 255 -1.43 -2.38 1.68
CA LEU A 255 -0.57 -1.42 2.36
C LEU A 255 0.74 -2.15 2.68
N MET A 256 1.82 -1.77 2.00
CA MET A 256 3.08 -2.51 1.97
C MET A 256 4.24 -1.63 2.40
N PRO A 257 4.84 -1.90 3.57
CA PRO A 257 6.15 -1.39 3.91
C PRO A 257 7.21 -2.09 3.04
N TRP A 258 8.11 -1.32 2.45
CA TRP A 258 9.22 -1.76 1.63
C TRP A 258 10.36 -0.75 1.81
N PRO A 259 11.42 -1.09 2.57
CA PRO A 259 12.46 -0.15 2.99
C PRO A 259 13.51 0.11 1.91
N TYR A 260 13.11 0.08 0.64
CA TYR A 260 14.00 0.36 -0.48
C TYR A 260 13.33 1.30 -1.48
N GLU A 261 14.14 2.20 -2.02
CA GLU A 261 13.71 3.13 -3.04
C GLU A 261 13.49 2.38 -4.36
N SER A 262 12.30 2.56 -4.93
CA SER A 262 12.03 2.15 -6.30
C SER A 262 12.79 3.05 -7.25
N ASP A 263 13.63 2.47 -8.11
CA ASP A 263 14.36 3.23 -9.13
C ASP A 263 13.42 3.99 -10.10
N LEU A 264 12.14 3.60 -10.18
CA LEU A 264 11.09 4.29 -10.93
C LEU A 264 10.94 5.76 -10.50
N ILE A 265 11.18 6.09 -9.23
CA ILE A 265 11.01 7.47 -8.72
C ILE A 265 12.05 8.44 -9.27
N TYR A 266 13.17 7.95 -9.82
CA TYR A 266 14.25 8.74 -10.41
C TYR A 266 14.15 8.89 -11.94
N ARG A 267 13.14 8.25 -12.54
CA ARG A 267 12.97 8.23 -13.99
C ARG A 267 12.30 9.49 -14.51
N LYS A 268 12.70 9.89 -15.73
CA LYS A 268 12.08 10.98 -16.49
C LYS A 268 10.82 10.49 -17.20
N PHE A 269 9.77 11.30 -17.16
CA PHE A 269 8.51 11.05 -17.84
C PHE A 269 8.22 12.09 -18.93
N GLU A 270 7.45 11.69 -19.93
CA GLU A 270 6.84 12.59 -20.91
C GLU A 270 5.54 13.15 -20.32
N HIS A 271 5.32 14.46 -20.41
CA HIS A 271 4.05 15.07 -20.03
C HIS A 271 2.97 14.77 -21.08
N ILE A 272 1.77 14.37 -20.65
CA ILE A 272 0.66 14.02 -21.55
C ILE A 272 -0.44 15.08 -21.52
N SER A 273 -1.04 15.32 -20.35
CA SER A 273 -2.09 16.32 -20.15
C SER A 273 -2.32 16.53 -18.64
N LYS A 274 -2.80 17.70 -18.22
CA LYS A 274 -3.00 18.05 -16.79
C LYS A 274 -1.79 17.64 -15.94
N ASN A 275 -1.98 16.76 -14.95
CA ASN A 275 -0.96 16.16 -14.10
C ASN A 275 -0.66 14.69 -14.45
N LEU A 276 -0.98 14.26 -15.68
CA LEU A 276 -0.70 12.94 -16.21
C LEU A 276 0.60 12.94 -17.03
N TYR A 277 1.46 11.99 -16.70
CA TYR A 277 2.74 11.75 -17.33
C TYR A 277 2.83 10.29 -17.79
N PHE A 278 3.72 10.01 -18.73
CA PHE A 278 3.89 8.68 -19.30
C PHE A 278 5.35 8.34 -19.58
N GLN A 279 5.69 7.06 -19.41
CA GLN A 279 6.98 6.50 -19.72
C GLN A 279 6.82 5.10 -20.35
N ARG A 280 7.78 4.72 -21.18
CA ARG A 280 7.81 3.46 -21.93
C ARG A 280 9.20 2.79 -21.83
N PRO A 281 9.31 1.50 -22.17
CA PRO A 281 10.59 0.86 -22.40
C PRO A 281 11.45 1.59 -23.45
N PRO A 282 12.78 1.58 -23.32
CA PRO A 282 13.56 0.93 -22.27
C PRO A 282 13.74 1.78 -21.01
N ASN A 283 13.19 3.01 -20.94
CA ASN A 283 13.43 3.91 -19.80
C ASN A 283 12.94 3.31 -18.48
N TRP A 284 11.86 2.53 -18.53
CA TRP A 284 11.40 1.59 -17.51
C TRP A 284 11.00 0.28 -18.19
N PHE A 285 11.12 -0.87 -17.52
CA PHE A 285 10.91 -2.18 -18.15
C PHE A 285 9.44 -2.51 -18.48
N ILE A 286 8.49 -1.62 -18.18
CA ILE A 286 7.09 -1.68 -18.62
C ILE A 286 6.54 -0.27 -18.87
N HIS A 287 5.49 -0.15 -19.68
CA HIS A 287 4.74 1.10 -19.82
C HIS A 287 4.18 1.55 -18.46
N CYS A 288 4.30 2.85 -18.19
CA CYS A 288 3.92 3.42 -16.91
C CYS A 288 3.30 4.80 -17.11
N PHE A 289 2.10 5.00 -16.59
CA PHE A 289 1.57 6.33 -16.33
C PHE A 289 1.99 6.79 -14.95
N ALA A 290 2.17 8.10 -14.77
CA ALA A 290 2.41 8.69 -13.46
C ALA A 290 1.49 9.90 -13.26
N ILE A 291 0.98 10.04 -12.03
CA ILE A 291 0.16 11.17 -11.58
C ILE A 291 0.72 11.60 -10.22
N GLN A 292 0.96 12.88 -10.01
CA GLN A 292 1.54 13.39 -8.77
C GLN A 292 0.66 14.48 -8.15
N LEU A 293 0.55 14.45 -6.82
CA LEU A 293 -0.13 15.44 -6.02
C LEU A 293 0.89 16.42 -5.43
N ASP A 294 1.00 17.61 -6.02
CA ASP A 294 1.97 18.62 -5.61
C ASP A 294 1.45 19.62 -4.56
N SER A 295 0.13 19.66 -4.34
CA SER A 295 -0.51 20.63 -3.45
C SER A 295 -1.92 20.17 -3.07
N SER A 296 -2.38 20.56 -1.89
CA SER A 296 -3.73 20.24 -1.41
C SER A 296 -4.84 20.76 -2.35
N LYS A 297 -4.60 21.88 -3.03
CA LYS A 297 -5.53 22.47 -4.00
C LYS A 297 -5.75 21.61 -5.25
N LYS A 298 -4.80 20.74 -5.60
CA LYS A 298 -4.87 19.85 -6.77
C LYS A 298 -5.32 18.43 -6.41
N LEU A 299 -5.82 18.21 -5.19
CA LEU A 299 -6.31 16.90 -4.78
C LEU A 299 -7.45 16.43 -5.68
N ASP A 300 -8.40 17.30 -6.01
CA ASP A 300 -9.53 16.92 -6.87
C ASP A 300 -9.06 16.63 -8.31
N ASP A 301 -8.11 17.40 -8.86
CA ASP A 301 -7.51 17.13 -10.18
C ASP A 301 -6.76 15.78 -10.22
N PHE A 302 -6.01 15.47 -9.15
CA PHE A 302 -5.34 14.17 -8.99
C PHE A 302 -6.35 13.02 -9.00
N LEU A 303 -7.43 13.14 -8.23
CA LEU A 303 -8.46 12.12 -8.13
C LEU A 303 -9.25 11.99 -9.44
N GLU A 304 -9.62 13.10 -10.09
CA GLU A 304 -10.33 13.10 -11.37
C GLU A 304 -9.49 12.41 -12.46
N THR A 305 -8.23 12.82 -12.61
CA THR A 305 -7.29 12.25 -13.58
C THR A 305 -7.08 10.75 -13.36
N THR A 306 -6.91 10.35 -12.09
CA THR A 306 -6.74 8.94 -11.74
C THR A 306 -8.00 8.14 -12.06
N ASN A 307 -9.18 8.63 -11.70
CA ASN A 307 -10.45 7.97 -11.97
C ASN A 307 -10.72 7.84 -13.47
N LEU A 308 -10.43 8.88 -14.24
CA LEU A 308 -10.57 8.90 -15.68
C LEU A 308 -9.68 7.85 -16.35
N LEU A 309 -8.40 7.80 -15.98
CA LEU A 309 -7.46 6.81 -16.49
C LEU A 309 -7.89 5.39 -16.11
N SER A 310 -8.27 5.17 -14.84
CA SER A 310 -8.74 3.88 -14.33
C SER A 310 -9.94 3.35 -15.11
N ARG A 311 -10.94 4.23 -15.33
CA ARG A 311 -12.14 3.92 -16.11
C ARG A 311 -11.80 3.63 -17.57
N THR A 312 -10.94 4.43 -18.18
CA THR A 312 -10.50 4.23 -19.57
C THR A 312 -9.82 2.87 -19.74
N LEU A 313 -8.94 2.47 -18.81
CA LEU A 313 -8.31 1.14 -18.83
C LEU A 313 -9.35 0.02 -18.73
N LEU A 314 -10.32 0.15 -17.82
CA LEU A 314 -11.38 -0.86 -17.63
C LEU A 314 -12.29 -0.99 -18.86
N GLU A 315 -12.74 0.14 -19.43
CA GLU A 315 -13.60 0.19 -20.63
C GLU A 315 -12.90 -0.43 -21.85
N ASN A 316 -11.58 -0.27 -21.97
CA ASN A 316 -10.77 -0.89 -23.01
C ASN A 316 -10.31 -2.32 -22.66
N LYS A 317 -10.80 -2.89 -21.55
CA LYS A 317 -10.47 -4.24 -21.07
C LYS A 317 -8.95 -4.46 -20.87
N ILE A 318 -8.25 -3.42 -20.43
CA ILE A 318 -6.82 -3.43 -20.13
C ILE A 318 -6.60 -3.73 -18.65
N ALA A 319 -5.88 -4.82 -18.37
CA ALA A 319 -5.45 -5.15 -17.00
C ALA A 319 -4.43 -4.12 -16.53
N HIS A 320 -4.40 -3.87 -15.21
CA HIS A 320 -3.60 -2.77 -14.68
C HIS A 320 -3.25 -2.97 -13.20
N ASN A 321 -2.17 -2.31 -12.81
CA ASN A 321 -1.60 -2.34 -11.47
C ASN A 321 -1.27 -0.91 -11.04
N PHE A 322 -1.51 -0.60 -9.77
CA PHE A 322 -1.24 0.73 -9.21
C PHE A 322 -0.17 0.62 -8.14
N PHE A 323 0.71 1.61 -8.09
CA PHE A 323 1.73 1.78 -7.07
C PHE A 323 1.71 3.23 -6.59
N PHE A 324 1.13 3.45 -5.41
CA PHE A 324 1.21 4.71 -4.69
C PHE A 324 2.47 4.72 -3.83
N THR A 325 3.22 5.81 -3.92
CA THR A 325 4.45 6.02 -3.13
C THR A 325 4.63 7.50 -2.81
N ARG A 326 5.60 7.79 -1.94
CA ARG A 326 6.21 9.10 -1.80
C ARG A 326 7.38 9.19 -2.78
N ALA A 327 7.44 10.25 -3.58
CA ALA A 327 8.47 10.42 -4.60
C ALA A 327 8.85 11.90 -4.79
N PRO A 328 10.07 12.16 -5.30
CA PRO A 328 10.48 13.48 -5.78
C PRO A 328 9.52 14.05 -6.86
N PRO A 329 9.55 15.38 -7.11
CA PRO A 329 8.83 15.96 -8.23
C PRO A 329 9.13 15.25 -9.55
N ILE A 330 8.09 14.90 -10.31
CA ILE A 330 8.26 14.22 -11.61
C ILE A 330 9.06 15.12 -12.55
N ARG A 331 10.13 14.55 -13.12
CA ARG A 331 10.98 15.25 -14.09
C ARG A 331 10.51 15.00 -15.51
N THR A 332 10.49 16.07 -16.31
CA THR A 332 10.15 16.02 -17.75
C THR A 332 11.32 16.39 -18.66
N THR A 333 12.44 16.85 -18.08
CA THR A 333 13.65 17.28 -18.78
C THR A 333 14.89 16.64 -18.14
N GLY A 334 16.04 16.74 -18.81
CA GLY A 334 17.31 16.19 -18.32
C GLY A 334 17.51 14.70 -18.65
N LEU A 335 18.35 14.04 -17.83
CA LEU A 335 18.75 12.64 -18.00
C LEU A 335 17.56 11.68 -17.85
N VAL A 336 17.66 10.49 -18.43
CA VAL A 336 16.59 9.46 -18.33
C VAL A 336 16.41 8.98 -16.89
N ARG A 337 17.51 8.86 -16.15
CA ARG A 337 17.57 8.53 -14.72
C ARG A 337 18.46 9.58 -14.05
N GLU A 338 18.03 10.08 -12.90
CA GLU A 338 18.82 11.01 -12.10
C GLU A 338 18.43 10.80 -10.64
N GLU A 339 19.37 10.27 -9.87
CA GLU A 339 19.18 10.01 -8.45
C GLU A 339 19.34 11.30 -7.65
N VAL A 340 18.49 11.47 -6.64
CA VAL A 340 18.51 12.64 -5.76
C VAL A 340 18.43 12.20 -4.31
N ARG A 341 19.06 12.96 -3.43
CA ARG A 341 18.93 12.76 -1.98
C ARG A 341 17.51 13.12 -1.57
N LEU A 342 16.72 12.13 -1.14
CA LEU A 342 15.30 12.32 -0.84
C LEU A 342 15.02 13.35 0.27
N ASN A 343 15.98 13.61 1.15
CA ASN A 343 15.86 14.62 2.21
C ASN A 343 16.05 16.06 1.71
N ASP A 344 16.63 16.23 0.51
CA ASP A 344 16.92 17.54 -0.08
C ASP A 344 15.81 18.00 -1.03
N VAL A 345 14.92 17.10 -1.45
CA VAL A 345 13.82 17.35 -2.40
C VAL A 345 12.45 17.09 -1.76
N SER A 346 11.40 17.67 -2.35
CA SER A 346 10.02 17.40 -1.92
C SER A 346 9.68 15.91 -2.03
N SER A 347 8.89 15.41 -1.08
CA SER A 347 8.47 14.01 -1.02
C SER A 347 6.95 13.92 -1.08
N LEU A 348 6.44 13.76 -2.30
CA LEU A 348 5.04 13.96 -2.69
C LEU A 348 4.32 12.65 -2.98
N VAL A 349 3.01 12.61 -2.75
CA VAL A 349 2.19 11.45 -3.13
C VAL A 349 2.17 11.31 -4.65
N THR A 350 2.66 10.18 -5.14
CA THR A 350 2.76 9.87 -6.56
C THR A 350 2.16 8.49 -6.81
N LEU A 351 1.32 8.42 -7.83
CA LEU A 351 0.69 7.20 -8.30
C LEU A 351 1.27 6.80 -9.64
N TYR A 352 1.85 5.61 -9.70
CA TYR A 352 2.26 4.94 -10.92
C TYR A 352 1.20 3.90 -11.31
N ILE A 353 0.81 3.88 -12.59
CA ILE A 353 -0.16 2.93 -13.13
C ILE A 353 0.47 2.17 -14.29
N PHE A 354 0.54 0.85 -14.16
CA PHE A 354 1.12 -0.05 -15.15
C PHE A 354 0.01 -0.74 -15.95
N PRO A 355 -0.35 -0.26 -17.15
CA PRO A 355 -1.22 -1.01 -18.04
C PRO A 355 -0.47 -2.26 -18.53
N ARG A 356 -1.12 -3.42 -18.47
CA ARG A 356 -0.46 -4.70 -18.74
C ARG A 356 -1.33 -5.70 -19.52
N LYS A 357 -0.66 -6.67 -20.14
CA LYS A 357 -1.30 -7.87 -20.69
C LYS A 357 -2.13 -8.57 -19.61
N SER A 358 -3.31 -9.03 -20.01
CA SER A 358 -4.18 -9.82 -19.14
C SER A 358 -3.59 -11.21 -18.90
N VAL A 359 -3.55 -11.64 -17.65
CA VAL A 359 -3.16 -13.01 -17.29
C VAL A 359 -4.43 -13.85 -17.20
N THR A 360 -4.69 -14.63 -18.23
CA THR A 360 -5.83 -15.56 -18.30
C THR A 360 -5.36 -17.00 -18.09
N GLY A 361 -6.20 -17.83 -17.47
CA GLY A 361 -5.92 -19.25 -17.30
C GLY A 361 -4.97 -19.59 -16.15
N ALA A 362 -4.19 -20.66 -16.32
CA ALA A 362 -3.23 -21.10 -15.32
C ALA A 362 -2.00 -20.18 -15.36
N LYS A 363 -1.67 -19.53 -14.25
CA LYS A 363 -0.37 -18.87 -14.12
C LYS A 363 0.71 -19.94 -14.33
N PRO A 364 1.69 -19.74 -15.24
CA PRO A 364 2.79 -20.68 -15.37
C PRO A 364 3.49 -20.83 -14.00
N PRO A 365 4.23 -21.93 -13.75
CA PRO A 365 5.11 -22.01 -12.61
C PRO A 365 6.24 -21.00 -12.82
N THR A 366 5.97 -19.73 -12.52
CA THR A 366 6.87 -18.63 -12.74
C THR A 366 7.67 -18.39 -11.48
N ASN A 367 8.89 -17.93 -11.71
CA ASN A 367 9.86 -17.58 -10.67
C ASN A 367 9.35 -16.45 -9.76
N PHE A 368 8.57 -15.53 -10.33
CA PHE A 368 7.77 -14.51 -9.68
C PHE A 368 6.55 -14.18 -10.56
N ASN A 369 5.57 -13.45 -10.04
CA ASN A 369 4.47 -12.90 -10.86
C ASN A 369 4.66 -11.38 -10.99
N PRO A 370 4.64 -10.79 -12.20
CA PRO A 370 4.71 -9.34 -12.36
C PRO A 370 3.41 -8.66 -11.88
N ALA A 371 3.26 -8.48 -10.57
CA ALA A 371 2.18 -7.71 -9.96
C ALA A 371 2.67 -6.28 -9.65
N ALA A 372 1.86 -5.46 -8.99
CA ALA A 372 2.18 -4.06 -8.73
C ALA A 372 3.55 -3.84 -8.05
N LEU A 373 3.90 -4.71 -7.08
CA LEU A 373 5.16 -4.63 -6.35
C LEU A 373 6.37 -4.89 -7.27
N GLU A 374 6.30 -5.97 -8.04
CA GLU A 374 7.38 -6.35 -8.96
C GLU A 374 7.49 -5.37 -10.14
N LEU A 375 6.38 -4.85 -10.64
CA LEU A 375 6.37 -3.82 -11.70
C LEU A 375 6.91 -2.46 -11.23
N ALA A 376 6.92 -2.23 -9.91
CA ALA A 376 7.58 -1.10 -9.26
C ALA A 376 9.06 -1.38 -8.94
N GLY A 377 9.62 -2.53 -9.32
CA GLY A 377 11.05 -2.86 -9.16
C GLY A 377 11.39 -3.69 -7.92
N CYS A 378 10.41 -4.03 -7.08
CA CYS A 378 10.61 -4.91 -5.93
C CYS A 378 10.32 -6.36 -6.29
N MET A 379 11.38 -7.13 -6.59
CA MET A 379 11.22 -8.49 -7.11
C MET A 379 11.08 -9.51 -5.99
N THR A 380 9.94 -10.22 -5.96
CA THR A 380 9.72 -11.31 -5.01
C THR A 380 10.13 -12.66 -5.60
N ALA A 381 11.14 -13.32 -5.02
CA ALA A 381 11.53 -14.66 -5.44
C ALA A 381 10.68 -15.73 -4.74
N TYR A 382 10.03 -16.61 -5.50
CA TYR A 382 9.24 -17.72 -4.91
C TYR A 382 10.07 -18.95 -4.56
N THR A 383 11.29 -19.05 -5.10
CA THR A 383 12.20 -20.15 -4.83
C THR A 383 13.60 -19.61 -4.56
N TYR A 384 14.33 -20.26 -3.67
CA TYR A 384 15.73 -19.95 -3.41
C TYR A 384 16.59 -20.09 -4.67
N ARG A 385 16.32 -21.10 -5.49
CA ARG A 385 17.02 -21.28 -6.78
C ARG A 385 16.87 -20.05 -7.68
N PHE A 386 15.66 -19.49 -7.78
CA PHE A 386 15.48 -18.29 -8.58
C PHE A 386 16.14 -17.08 -7.93
N PHE A 387 16.05 -16.94 -6.60
CA PHE A 387 16.73 -15.86 -5.88
C PHE A 387 18.23 -15.81 -6.20
N GLU A 388 18.91 -16.96 -6.15
CA GLU A 388 20.34 -17.08 -6.44
C GLU A 388 20.71 -16.87 -7.91
N SER A 389 19.79 -17.17 -8.83
CA SER A 389 20.04 -17.13 -10.28
C SER A 389 19.33 -15.98 -11.00
N ALA A 390 18.69 -15.07 -10.27
CA ALA A 390 17.92 -13.98 -10.87
C ALA A 390 18.90 -12.95 -11.43
N ASP A 391 18.74 -12.65 -12.70
CA ASP A 391 19.42 -11.56 -13.39
C ASP A 391 18.39 -10.64 -14.05
N GLU A 392 18.83 -9.45 -14.43
CA GLU A 392 17.98 -8.44 -15.04
C GLU A 392 17.37 -8.95 -16.36
N VAL A 393 18.16 -9.62 -17.20
CA VAL A 393 17.74 -10.15 -18.50
C VAL A 393 16.58 -11.15 -18.34
N GLY A 394 16.70 -12.07 -17.38
CA GLY A 394 15.68 -13.05 -17.07
C GLY A 394 14.41 -12.42 -16.52
N VAL A 395 14.55 -11.41 -15.66
CA VAL A 395 13.42 -10.65 -15.11
C VAL A 395 12.69 -9.89 -16.22
N ILE A 396 13.41 -9.12 -17.03
CA ILE A 396 12.85 -8.35 -18.15
C ILE A 396 12.14 -9.29 -19.13
N ARG A 397 12.71 -10.46 -19.44
CA ARG A 397 12.07 -11.44 -20.30
C ARG A 397 10.70 -11.89 -19.74
N ILE A 398 10.64 -12.21 -18.44
CA ILE A 398 9.39 -12.59 -17.79
C ILE A 398 8.36 -11.45 -17.86
N VAL A 399 8.77 -10.21 -17.59
CA VAL A 399 7.87 -9.05 -17.66
C VAL A 399 7.39 -8.81 -19.10
N ASN A 400 8.27 -8.92 -20.08
CA ASN A 400 7.94 -8.75 -21.50
C ASN A 400 6.90 -9.78 -21.97
N ASP A 401 7.09 -11.04 -21.58
CA ASP A 401 6.20 -12.14 -21.96
C ASP A 401 4.84 -12.00 -21.27
N GLU A 402 4.83 -11.72 -19.97
CA GLU A 402 3.62 -11.83 -19.13
C GLU A 402 2.87 -10.53 -18.87
N ALA A 403 3.50 -9.36 -19.06
CA ALA A 403 2.92 -8.09 -18.64
C ALA A 403 3.05 -6.95 -19.66
N LEU A 404 4.15 -6.83 -20.39
CA LEU A 404 4.35 -5.72 -21.33
C LEU A 404 3.25 -5.70 -22.40
N LEU A 405 2.46 -4.63 -22.46
CA LEU A 405 1.49 -4.42 -23.54
C LEU A 405 2.19 -4.11 -24.86
N ASP A 406 1.51 -4.41 -25.95
CA ASP A 406 1.95 -4.02 -27.29
C ASP A 406 1.90 -2.49 -27.45
N ASP A 407 2.93 -1.92 -28.07
CA ASP A 407 3.06 -0.48 -28.29
C ASP A 407 1.85 0.11 -29.03
N THR A 408 1.28 -0.61 -29.99
CA THR A 408 0.12 -0.13 -30.76
C THR A 408 -1.11 0.05 -29.88
N ILE A 409 -1.31 -0.85 -28.91
CA ILE A 409 -2.41 -0.76 -27.94
C ILE A 409 -2.22 0.47 -27.05
N VAL A 410 -0.98 0.73 -26.61
CA VAL A 410 -0.68 1.85 -25.73
C VAL A 410 -0.75 3.19 -26.45
N GLN A 411 -0.32 3.28 -27.71
CA GLN A 411 -0.50 4.49 -28.51
C GLN A 411 -1.98 4.82 -28.71
N ASN A 412 -2.80 3.83 -29.07
CA ASN A 412 -4.25 4.02 -29.19
C ASN A 412 -4.87 4.47 -27.85
N LEU A 413 -4.39 3.95 -26.72
CA LEU A 413 -4.83 4.38 -25.40
C LEU A 413 -4.44 5.84 -25.11
N LEU A 414 -3.21 6.24 -25.43
CA LEU A 414 -2.73 7.61 -25.25
C LEU A 414 -3.53 8.62 -26.08
N GLU A 415 -3.86 8.27 -27.33
CA GLU A 415 -4.71 9.11 -28.18
C GLU A 415 -6.12 9.28 -27.59
N LYS A 416 -6.74 8.18 -27.13
CA LYS A 416 -8.04 8.24 -26.46
C LYS A 416 -7.99 9.12 -25.21
N ILE A 417 -6.97 8.96 -24.38
CA ILE A 417 -6.74 9.76 -23.17
C ILE A 417 -6.67 11.24 -23.54
N LYS A 418 -5.83 11.62 -24.52
CA LYS A 418 -5.66 13.02 -24.96
C LYS A 418 -6.93 13.65 -25.52
N ASN A 419 -7.88 12.87 -26.02
CA ASN A 419 -9.16 13.37 -26.52
C ASN A 419 -10.21 13.57 -25.42
N VAL A 420 -10.00 12.99 -24.24
CA VAL A 420 -10.93 13.06 -23.10
C VAL A 420 -10.49 14.09 -22.07
N PHE A 421 -9.17 14.28 -21.92
CA PHE A 421 -8.58 15.38 -21.15
C PHE A 421 -8.57 16.68 -21.95
#